data_AF-A0A7X1XUI4-F1
#
_entry.id   AF-A0A7X1XUI4-F1
#
_cell.length_a   1.000
_cell.length_b   1.000
_cell.length_c   1.000
_cell.angle_alpha   90.00
_cell.angle_beta   90.00
_cell.angle_gamma   90.00
#
_symmetry.space_group_name_H-M   'P 1'
#
loop_
_entity.id
_entity.type
_entity.pdbx_description
1 polymer ?
#
loop_
_entity_poly.entity_id
_entity_poly.type
_entity_poly.pdbx_seq_one_letter_code
_entity_poly.pdbx_strand_id
1 'polypeptide(L)' 'MTPDSFIPLTAIDCLIPALLIDRNAPADVLHANAAARVRAATQLMETLSNRDIELADTVDLRQIATVAMILLRDGCDL' A
#
# COMPACT_ATOMS: atom_id res chain seq x y z
N MET A 1 10.40 -7.11 -23.35
CA MET A 1 10.63 -7.05 -21.89
C MET A 1 11.59 -8.16 -21.51
N THR A 2 12.74 -7.82 -20.92
CA THR A 2 13.67 -8.81 -20.39
C THR A 2 13.26 -9.20 -18.96
N PRO A 3 13.44 -10.46 -18.53
CA PRO A 3 13.04 -10.93 -17.20
C PRO A 3 13.61 -10.12 -16.03
N ASP A 4 14.81 -9.55 -16.19
CA ASP A 4 15.52 -8.75 -15.16
C ASP A 4 14.97 -7.33 -14.92
N SER A 5 13.89 -6.96 -15.63
CA SER A 5 13.29 -5.62 -15.51
C SER A 5 12.33 -5.48 -14.33
N PHE A 6 11.97 -6.57 -13.66
CA PHE A 6 10.96 -6.56 -12.60
C PHE A 6 11.55 -6.89 -11.25
N ILE A 7 11.19 -6.11 -10.23
CA ILE A 7 11.58 -6.31 -8.84
C ILE A 7 10.32 -6.61 -8.03
N PRO A 8 10.29 -7.66 -7.19
CA PRO A 8 9.10 -7.94 -6.38
C PRO A 8 8.88 -6.91 -5.28
N LEU A 9 7.62 -6.66 -4.92
CA LEU A 9 7.26 -5.99 -3.67
C LEU A 9 7.76 -6.85 -2.49
N THR A 10 8.44 -6.24 -1.52
CA THR A 10 9.02 -6.90 -0.34
C THR A 10 8.06 -6.95 0.85
N ALA A 11 7.00 -6.14 0.82
CA ALA A 11 5.95 -6.01 1.82
C ALA A 11 5.02 -7.22 1.97
N ILE A 12 5.08 -8.17 1.01
CA ILE A 12 4.18 -9.31 0.93
C ILE A 12 4.88 -10.53 1.52
N ASP A 13 4.29 -11.12 2.56
CA ASP A 13 4.72 -12.39 3.16
C ASP A 13 4.39 -13.58 2.24
N CYS A 14 4.81 -13.54 0.98
CA CYS A 14 4.60 -14.59 -0.02
C CYS A 14 5.94 -14.97 -0.66
N LEU A 15 6.22 -16.28 -0.68
CA LEU A 15 7.44 -16.82 -1.30
C LEU A 15 7.40 -16.77 -2.84
N ILE A 16 6.21 -16.62 -3.42
CA ILE A 16 6.02 -16.52 -4.86
C ILE A 16 5.70 -15.05 -5.20
N PRO A 17 6.63 -14.33 -5.87
CA PRO A 17 6.41 -12.94 -6.22
C PRO A 17 5.32 -12.81 -7.28
N ALA A 18 4.18 -12.22 -6.91
CA ALA A 18 3.05 -11.99 -7.80
C ALA A 18 2.79 -10.50 -8.10
N LEU A 19 3.31 -9.60 -7.26
CA LEU A 19 3.27 -8.17 -7.46
C LEU A 19 4.69 -7.64 -7.70
N LEU A 20 4.87 -6.92 -8.80
CA LEU A 20 6.17 -6.56 -9.35
C LEU A 20 6.21 -5.07 -9.70
N ILE A 21 7.37 -4.46 -9.46
CA ILE A 21 7.73 -3.10 -9.86
C ILE A 21 8.56 -3.19 -11.13
N ASP A 22 8.19 -2.43 -12.16
CA ASP A 22 9.07 -2.23 -13.32
C ASP A 22 10.20 -1.27 -12.95
N ARG A 23 11.42 -1.80 -12.82
CA ARG A 23 12.61 -1.01 -12.44
C ARG A 23 12.99 0.04 -13.48
N ASN A 24 12.51 -0.11 -14.70
CA ASN A 24 12.83 0.79 -15.82
C ASN A 24 11.75 1.85 -16.01
N ALA A 25 10.68 1.83 -15.21
CA ALA A 25 9.69 2.90 -15.22
C ALA A 25 10.35 4.24 -14.82
N PRO A 26 9.90 5.37 -15.37
CA PRO A 26 10.40 6.68 -14.98
C PRO A 26 10.28 6.93 -13.48
N ALA A 27 11.29 7.54 -12.87
CA ALA A 27 11.35 7.74 -11.42
C ALA A 27 10.21 8.60 -10.88
N ASP A 28 9.77 9.60 -11.65
CA ASP A 28 8.61 10.42 -11.31
C ASP A 28 7.30 9.62 -11.30
N VAL A 29 7.15 8.66 -12.23
CA VAL A 29 6.01 7.73 -12.25
C VAL A 29 6.02 6.81 -11.04
N LEU A 30 7.19 6.25 -10.68
CA LEU A 30 7.34 5.41 -9.49
C LEU A 30 7.02 6.20 -8.21
N HIS A 31 7.58 7.39 -8.05
CA HIS A 31 7.32 8.26 -6.89
C HIS A 31 5.86 8.71 -6.81
N ALA A 32 5.22 9.04 -7.94
CA ALA A 32 3.79 9.38 -7.95
C ALA A 32 2.92 8.21 -7.46
N ASN A 33 3.29 6.99 -7.84
CA ASN A 33 2.61 5.75 -7.43
C ASN A 33 2.84 5.43 -5.94
N ALA A 34 4.06 5.60 -5.43
CA ALA A 34 4.38 5.47 -4.02
C ALA A 34 3.55 6.47 -3.19
N ALA A 35 3.62 7.75 -3.57
CA ALA A 35 2.94 8.83 -2.87
C ALA A 35 1.41 8.67 -2.88
N ALA A 36 0.82 8.15 -3.97
CA ALA A 36 -0.60 7.87 -4.03
C ALA A 36 -1.05 6.82 -3.00
N ARG A 37 -0.27 5.75 -2.81
CA ARG A 37 -0.56 4.70 -1.82
C ARG A 37 -0.40 5.19 -0.39
N VAL A 38 0.68 5.91 -0.10
CA VAL A 38 0.90 6.53 1.22
C VAL A 38 -0.25 7.48 1.56
N ARG A 39 -0.67 8.34 0.62
CA ARG A 39 -1.82 9.24 0.83
C ARG A 39 -3.10 8.47 1.11
N ALA A 40 -3.39 7.40 0.36
CA ALA A 40 -4.58 6.59 0.59
C ALA A 40 -4.55 5.92 1.98
N ALA A 41 -3.40 5.41 2.41
CA ALA A 41 -3.22 4.89 3.76
C ALA A 41 -3.47 5.96 4.83
N THR A 42 -2.94 7.18 4.65
CA THR A 42 -3.19 8.31 5.55
C THR A 42 -4.68 8.64 5.64
N GLN A 43 -5.40 8.73 4.51
CA GLN A 43 -6.83 9.03 4.49
C GLN A 43 -7.68 7.97 5.21
N LEU A 44 -7.30 6.69 5.12
CA LEU A 44 -7.95 5.61 5.87
C LEU A 44 -7.70 5.74 7.37
N MET A 45 -6.48 6.09 7.78
CA MET A 45 -6.13 6.31 9.19
C MET A 45 -6.78 7.57 9.76
N GLU A 46 -6.91 8.63 8.97
CA GLU A 46 -7.69 9.84 9.33
C GLU A 46 -9.17 9.49 9.51
N THR A 47 -9.72 8.64 8.66
CA THR A 47 -11.10 8.15 8.80
C THR A 47 -11.27 7.39 10.11
N LEU A 48 -10.29 6.57 10.51
CA LEU A 48 -10.30 5.90 11.81
C LEU A 48 -10.19 6.90 12.96
N SER A 49 -9.34 7.92 12.83
CA SER A 49 -9.10 8.91 13.88
C SER A 49 -10.24 9.93 14.07
N ASN A 50 -11.02 10.22 13.02
CA ASN A 50 -12.04 11.28 13.01
C ASN A 50 -13.47 10.79 13.21
N ARG A 51 -13.74 9.49 13.12
CA ARG A 51 -15.10 8.96 13.36
C ARG A 51 -15.37 8.91 14.86
N ASP A 52 -16.59 9.24 15.26
CA ASP A 52 -17.16 8.70 16.50
C ASP A 52 -17.21 7.17 16.33
N ILE A 53 -16.13 6.50 16.71
CA ILE A 53 -15.96 5.04 16.63
C ILE A 53 -17.05 4.31 17.44
N GLU A 54 -17.85 5.02 18.24
CA GLU A 54 -18.94 4.50 19.07
C GLU A 54 -19.96 3.62 18.31
N LEU A 55 -20.12 3.79 16.99
CA LEU A 55 -21.04 2.99 16.16
C LEU A 55 -20.34 2.01 15.20
N ALA A 56 -19.01 2.05 15.08
CA ALA A 56 -18.27 1.19 14.16
C ALA A 56 -17.98 -0.17 14.82
N ASP A 57 -18.27 -1.27 14.12
CA ASP A 57 -17.87 -2.59 14.62
C ASP A 57 -16.34 -2.68 14.63
N THR A 58 -15.80 -3.30 15.67
CA THR A 58 -14.38 -3.67 15.79
C THR A 58 -13.85 -4.40 14.54
N VAL A 59 -14.72 -5.14 13.84
CA VAL A 59 -14.40 -5.79 12.57
C VAL A 59 -14.09 -4.76 11.48
N ASP A 60 -14.89 -3.70 11.36
CA ASP A 60 -14.72 -2.65 10.36
C ASP A 60 -13.42 -1.87 10.60
N LEU A 61 -13.13 -1.55 11.87
CA LEU A 61 -11.89 -0.85 12.25
C LEU A 61 -10.66 -1.67 11.87
N ARG A 62 -10.68 -2.98 12.15
CA ARG A 62 -9.57 -3.88 11.82
C ARG A 62 -9.39 -4.03 10.31
N GLN A 63 -10.47 -4.09 9.55
CA GLN A 63 -10.38 -4.14 8.08
C GLN A 63 -9.77 -2.87 7.52
N ILE A 64 -10.23 -1.69 7.96
CA ILE A 64 -9.69 -0.40 7.51
C ILE A 64 -8.20 -0.29 7.86
N ALA A 65 -7.82 -0.62 9.10
CA ALA A 65 -6.43 -0.61 9.53
C ALA A 65 -5.55 -1.59 8.72
N THR A 66 -6.09 -2.76 8.39
CA THR A 66 -5.39 -3.75 7.55
C THR A 66 -5.15 -3.22 6.14
N VAL A 67 -6.16 -2.60 5.52
CA VAL A 67 -6.02 -2.00 4.18
C VAL A 67 -5.02 -0.84 4.21
N ALA A 68 -5.10 0.03 5.23
CA ALA A 68 -4.14 1.13 5.39
C ALA A 68 -2.70 0.61 5.53
N MET A 69 -2.51 -0.46 6.30
CA MET A 69 -1.21 -1.11 6.47
C MET A 69 -0.66 -1.68 5.16
N ILE A 70 -1.48 -2.38 4.37
CA ILE A 70 -1.07 -2.92 3.06
C ILE A 70 -0.64 -1.78 2.13
N LEU A 71 -1.45 -0.74 2.00
CA LEU A 71 -1.15 0.41 1.14
C LEU A 71 0.12 1.15 1.58
N LEU A 72 0.33 1.30 2.89
CA LEU A 72 1.55 1.94 3.41
C LEU A 72 2.78 1.11 3.05
N ARG A 73 2.72 -0.22 3.24
CA ARG A 73 3.84 -1.09 2.89
C ARG A 73 4.13 -1.09 1.38
N ASP A 74 3.08 -1.21 0.54
CA ASP A 74 3.23 -1.11 -0.91
C ASP A 74 3.83 0.24 -1.34
N GLY A 75 3.46 1.32 -0.65
CA GLY A 75 4.02 2.66 -0.89
C GLY A 75 5.46 2.81 -0.43
N CYS A 76 5.93 2.03 0.54
CA CYS A 76 7.33 2.03 1.01
C CYS A 76 8.26 1.17 0.16
N ASP A 77 7.73 0.13 -0.50
CA ASP A 77 8.50 -0.70 -1.43
C ASP A 77 8.80 0.01 -2.77
N LEU A 78 7.93 0.94 -3.16
CA LEU A 78 7.97 1.71 -4.41
C LEU A 78 8.83 2.98 -4.29
#